data_AF-A0A4Z0A104-F1
#
_entry.id   AF-A0A4Z0A104-F1
#
_cell.length_a   1.000
_cell.length_b   1.000
_cell.length_c   1.000
_cell.angle_alpha   90.00
_cell.angle_beta   90.00
_cell.angle_gamma   90.00
#
_symmetry.space_group_name_H-M   'P 1'
#
loop_
_entity.id
_entity.type
_entity.pdbx_description
1 polymer ?
#
loop_
_entity_poly.entity_id
_entity_poly.type
_entity_poly.pdbx_seq_one_letter_code
_entity_poly.pdbx_strand_id
1 'polypeptide(L)'
;MSNLSQYQLRRIRLRTKLRGLIQAFLENVTGDPDVTMAWANYWEKIVVGYCVDIIGWRAGVPFKDFSTNSMPPWRLELLIQDWESGRTYFKRLSDEEYTERRLQRQAQIDAGEIEWKRKRLKRVDSGESRPQAQIGPDGGKRRFRYRVTKTPAYVRC
;
A
#
# COMPACT_ATOMS: atom_id res chain seq x y z
N MET A 1 13.98 24.48 12.62
CA MET A 1 13.95 23.02 12.83
C MET A 1 12.99 22.75 13.97
N SER A 2 11.91 22.02 13.73
CA SER A 2 10.89 21.73 14.75
C SER A 2 11.47 20.77 15.80
N ASN A 3 11.58 21.23 17.04
CA ASN A 3 11.99 20.38 18.17
C ASN A 3 10.87 19.35 18.42
N LEU A 4 11.12 18.10 18.04
CA LEU A 4 10.19 17.00 18.32
C LEU A 4 10.20 16.69 19.81
N SER A 5 9.00 16.54 20.39
CA SER A 5 8.84 16.10 21.77
C SER A 5 9.42 14.69 21.95
N GLN A 6 9.92 14.38 23.16
CA GLN A 6 10.38 13.04 23.54
C GLN A 6 9.34 11.95 23.21
N TYR A 7 8.05 12.26 23.37
CA TYR A 7 6.95 11.38 22.99
C TYR A 7 6.92 11.09 21.47
N GLN A 8 7.09 12.12 20.65
CA GLN A 8 7.11 12.00 19.20
C GLN A 8 8.34 11.20 18.75
N LEU A 9 9.51 11.44 19.35
CA LEU A 9 10.73 10.67 19.09
C LEU A 9 10.56 9.19 19.45
N ARG A 10 10.02 8.88 20.63
CA ARG A 10 9.72 7.49 21.03
C ARG A 10 8.77 6.82 20.02
N ARG A 11 7.70 7.50 19.64
CA ARG A 11 6.73 6.99 18.65
C ARG A 11 7.37 6.71 17.29
N ILE A 12 8.24 7.61 16.81
CA ILE A 12 8.95 7.44 15.53
C ILE A 12 9.87 6.21 15.61
N ARG A 13 10.67 6.10 16.68
CA ARG A 13 11.58 4.96 16.89
C ARG A 13 10.83 3.63 16.89
N LEU A 14 9.72 3.53 17.61
CA LEU A 14 8.90 2.32 17.66
C LEU A 14 8.33 1.95 16.29
N ARG A 15 7.85 2.94 15.53
CA ARG A 15 7.35 2.70 14.16
C ARG A 15 8.44 2.21 13.23
N THR A 16 9.64 2.78 13.32
CA THR A 16 10.79 2.31 12.53
C THR A 16 11.18 0.89 12.92
N LYS A 17 11.24 0.59 14.22
CA LYS A 17 11.54 -0.76 14.73
C LYS A 17 10.51 -1.78 14.23
N LEU A 18 9.22 -1.50 14.40
CA LEU A 18 8.15 -2.38 13.96
C LEU A 18 8.21 -2.66 12.46
N ARG A 19 8.51 -1.65 11.64
CA ARG A 19 8.67 -1.83 10.20
C ARG A 19 9.85 -2.72 9.85
N GLY A 20 11.00 -2.47 10.48
CA GLY A 20 12.18 -3.31 10.29
C GLY A 20 11.88 -4.77 10.62
N LEU A 21 11.16 -5.02 11.73
CA LEU A 21 10.75 -6.36 12.10
C LEU A 21 9.82 -7.00 11.07
N ILE A 22 8.72 -6.34 10.72
CA ILE A 22 7.75 -6.87 9.73
C ILE A 22 8.43 -7.15 8.40
N GLN A 23 9.27 -6.22 7.95
CA GLN A 23 10.01 -6.34 6.70
C GLN A 23 10.97 -7.53 6.73
N ALA A 24 11.79 -7.65 7.78
CA ALA A 24 12.72 -8.75 7.95
C ALA A 24 12.01 -10.12 8.05
N PHE A 25 10.89 -10.21 8.76
CA PHE A 25 10.11 -11.45 8.82
C PHE A 25 9.49 -11.81 7.47
N LEU A 26 9.02 -10.80 6.72
CA LEU A 26 8.46 -11.02 5.39
C LEU A 26 9.53 -11.55 4.44
N GLU A 27 10.69 -10.89 4.36
CA GLU A 27 11.85 -11.32 3.57
C GLU A 27 12.28 -12.75 3.91
N ASN A 28 12.31 -13.10 5.20
CA ASN A 28 12.69 -14.44 5.64
C ASN A 28 11.71 -15.52 5.15
N VAL A 29 10.40 -15.25 5.19
CA VAL A 29 9.38 -16.23 4.80
C VAL A 29 9.24 -16.34 3.29
N THR A 30 9.39 -15.23 2.56
CA THR A 30 9.32 -15.22 1.09
C THR A 30 10.61 -15.70 0.45
N GLY A 31 11.76 -15.47 1.10
CA GLY A 31 13.10 -15.67 0.52
C GLY A 31 13.50 -14.58 -0.49
N ASP A 32 12.73 -13.50 -0.57
CA ASP A 32 12.91 -12.41 -1.53
C ASP A 32 13.33 -11.14 -0.77
N PRO A 33 14.56 -10.64 -0.94
CA PRO A 33 15.06 -9.44 -0.24
C PRO A 33 14.43 -8.14 -0.77
N ASP A 34 13.85 -8.14 -1.97
CA ASP A 34 13.25 -6.94 -2.57
C ASP A 34 11.74 -6.85 -2.29
N VAL A 35 11.17 -7.83 -1.59
CA VAL A 35 9.77 -7.80 -1.18
C VAL A 35 9.52 -6.56 -0.34
N THR A 36 8.38 -5.90 -0.49
CA THR A 36 8.03 -4.75 0.37
C THR A 36 6.60 -4.89 0.88
N MET A 37 6.43 -4.59 2.18
CA MET A 37 5.11 -4.71 2.81
C MET A 37 4.08 -3.76 2.19
N ALA A 38 3.02 -4.33 1.61
CA ALA A 38 2.01 -3.59 0.87
C ALA A 38 0.66 -3.53 1.59
N TRP A 39 0.53 -2.73 2.64
CA TRP A 39 -0.70 -2.65 3.47
C TRP A 39 -2.00 -2.45 2.68
N ALA A 40 -2.02 -1.51 1.73
CA ALA A 40 -3.23 -1.17 0.99
C ALA A 40 -3.66 -2.30 0.03
N ASN A 41 -2.69 -3.00 -0.56
CA ASN A 41 -2.94 -4.09 -1.52
C ASN A 41 -2.43 -5.41 -0.94
N TYR A 42 -2.61 -5.58 0.38
CA TYR A 42 -2.03 -6.68 1.14
C TYR A 42 -2.44 -8.03 0.57
N TRP A 43 -3.73 -8.16 0.28
CA TRP A 43 -4.27 -9.37 -0.33
C TRP A 43 -3.60 -9.72 -1.66
N GLU A 44 -3.59 -8.78 -2.61
CA GLU A 44 -3.08 -9.04 -3.95
C GLU A 44 -1.57 -9.27 -3.95
N LYS A 45 -0.83 -8.44 -3.21
CA LYS A 45 0.63 -8.44 -3.26
C LYS A 45 1.28 -9.45 -2.31
N ILE A 46 0.72 -9.65 -1.12
CA ILE A 46 1.32 -10.52 -0.10
C ILE A 46 0.65 -11.88 -0.09
N VAL A 47 -0.67 -11.91 0.10
CA VAL A 47 -1.41 -13.19 0.21
C VAL A 47 -1.44 -13.94 -1.10
N VAL A 48 -1.85 -13.31 -2.19
CA VAL A 48 -1.91 -13.94 -3.53
C VAL A 48 -0.53 -14.01 -4.17
N GLY A 49 0.26 -12.93 -4.06
CA GLY A 49 1.57 -12.83 -4.72
C GLY A 49 2.62 -13.80 -4.19
N TYR A 50 2.66 -14.02 -2.86
CA TYR A 50 3.67 -14.84 -2.21
C TYR A 50 3.10 -16.06 -1.47
N CYS A 51 1.77 -16.26 -1.46
CA CYS A 51 1.10 -17.28 -0.64
C CYS A 51 1.46 -17.15 0.85
N VAL A 52 1.52 -15.92 1.37
CA VAL A 52 1.87 -15.65 2.77
C VAL A 52 0.78 -14.82 3.45
N ASP A 53 0.36 -15.22 4.64
CA ASP A 53 -0.60 -14.48 5.47
C ASP A 53 -0.03 -14.16 6.86
N ILE A 54 -0.61 -13.15 7.51
CA ILE A 54 -0.28 -12.79 8.90
C ILE A 54 -1.24 -13.53 9.83
N ILE A 55 -0.65 -14.33 10.71
CA ILE A 55 -1.37 -15.06 11.74
C ILE A 55 -1.20 -14.36 13.08
N GLY A 56 -2.24 -14.40 13.92
CA GLY A 56 -2.20 -13.88 15.29
C GLY A 56 -2.11 -12.35 15.37
N TRP A 57 -2.67 -11.63 14.39
CA TRP A 57 -2.79 -10.18 14.48
C TRP A 57 -3.67 -9.76 15.66
N ARG A 58 -3.17 -8.85 16.49
CA ARG A 58 -3.88 -8.41 17.70
C ARG A 58 -5.22 -7.74 17.37
N ALA A 59 -6.28 -8.18 18.04
CA ALA A 59 -7.61 -7.57 17.96
C ALA A 59 -7.59 -6.10 18.43
N GLY A 60 -8.38 -5.24 17.77
CA GLY A 60 -8.45 -3.81 18.08
C GLY A 60 -7.27 -2.97 17.58
N VAL A 61 -6.24 -3.58 16.97
CA VAL A 61 -5.19 -2.87 16.24
C VAL A 61 -5.57 -2.80 14.77
N PRO A 62 -5.75 -1.60 14.20
CA PRO A 62 -6.13 -1.47 12.80
C PRO A 62 -5.02 -1.99 11.88
N PHE A 63 -5.41 -2.85 10.93
CA PHE A 63 -4.52 -3.38 9.91
C PHE A 63 -4.30 -2.35 8.78
N LYS A 64 -3.38 -1.41 8.99
CA LYS A 64 -3.08 -0.30 8.07
C LYS A 64 -1.61 0.09 8.14
N ASP A 65 -1.13 0.85 7.16
CA ASP A 65 0.23 1.39 7.21
C ASP A 65 0.42 2.30 8.42
N PHE A 66 1.41 1.94 9.23
CA PHE A 66 1.81 2.69 10.40
C PHE A 66 2.42 4.04 10.09
N SER A 67 2.70 4.44 8.83
CA SER A 67 3.22 5.78 8.45
C SER A 67 2.18 6.85 8.75
N THR A 68 0.96 6.53 8.36
CA THR A 68 -0.12 7.50 8.24
C THR A 68 -0.96 7.46 9.51
N ASN A 69 -0.99 6.32 10.19
CA ASN A 69 -1.77 6.16 11.41
C ASN A 69 -1.04 6.71 12.65
N SER A 70 -1.71 7.58 13.40
CA SER A 70 -1.23 8.09 14.68
C SER A 70 -1.68 7.15 15.81
N MET A 71 -1.01 6.01 15.93
CA MET A 71 -1.18 5.12 17.10
C MET A 71 -0.36 5.61 18.30
N PRO A 72 -0.85 5.41 19.53
CA PRO A 72 -0.08 5.72 20.73
C PRO A 72 1.11 4.76 20.90
N PRO A 73 2.26 5.21 21.47
CA PRO A 73 3.46 4.40 21.68
C PRO A 73 3.22 3.04 22.36
N TRP A 74 2.37 3.00 23.39
CA TRP A 74 2.12 1.77 24.13
C TRP A 74 1.49 0.67 23.26
N ARG A 75 0.65 1.03 22.28
CA ARG A 75 0.09 0.04 21.32
C ARG A 75 1.14 -0.48 20.36
N LEU A 76 2.07 0.39 19.94
CA LEU A 76 3.18 -0.01 19.08
C LEU A 76 4.11 -0.97 19.81
N GLU A 77 4.37 -0.74 21.10
CA GLU A 77 5.19 -1.63 21.93
C GLU A 77 4.57 -3.01 22.10
N LEU A 78 3.26 -3.07 22.39
CA LEU A 78 2.55 -4.36 22.46
C LEU A 78 2.61 -5.13 21.13
N LEU A 79 2.44 -4.43 20.01
CA LEU A 79 2.51 -5.08 18.71
C LEU A 79 3.93 -5.57 18.41
N ILE A 80 4.97 -4.79 18.73
CA ILE A 80 6.37 -5.21 18.62
C ILE A 80 6.61 -6.46 19.46
N GLN A 81 6.11 -6.48 20.69
CA GLN A 81 6.23 -7.64 21.58
C GLN A 81 5.55 -8.88 20.99
N ASP A 82 4.38 -8.74 20.35
CA ASP A 82 3.71 -9.86 19.70
C ASP A 82 4.52 -10.43 18.53
N TRP A 83 5.18 -9.57 17.74
CA TRP A 83 6.09 -9.99 16.68
C TRP A 83 7.34 -10.68 17.24
N GLU A 84 7.97 -10.09 18.26
CA GLU A 84 9.19 -10.65 18.89
C GLU A 84 8.91 -11.97 19.62
N SER A 85 7.73 -12.13 20.21
CA SER A 85 7.32 -13.36 20.89
C SER A 85 6.75 -14.43 19.95
N GLY A 86 6.61 -14.14 18.66
CA GLY A 86 6.02 -15.06 17.69
C GLY A 86 4.52 -15.26 17.84
N ARG A 87 3.82 -14.43 18.62
CA ARG A 87 2.34 -14.41 18.66
C ARG A 87 1.76 -13.91 17.35
N THR A 88 2.42 -12.92 16.75
CA THR A 88 2.13 -12.46 15.40
C THR A 88 3.30 -12.83 14.50
N TYR A 89 3.02 -13.54 13.41
CA TYR A 89 4.06 -13.99 12.48
C TYR A 89 3.49 -14.14 11.07
N PHE A 90 4.39 -14.15 10.09
CA PHE A 90 4.04 -14.52 8.72
C PHE A 90 4.08 -16.03 8.57
N LYS A 91 3.02 -16.59 7.99
CA LYS A 91 2.93 -18.01 7.68
C LYS A 91 2.79 -18.18 6.17
N ARG A 92 3.60 -19.08 5.60
CA ARG A 92 3.41 -19.55 4.23
C ARG A 92 2.21 -20.50 4.21
N LEU A 93 1.23 -20.18 3.39
CA LEU A 93 0.01 -20.96 3.25
C LEU A 93 0.27 -22.18 2.39
N SER A 94 -0.30 -23.32 2.77
CA SER A 94 -0.48 -24.44 1.85
C SER A 94 -1.55 -24.10 0.80
N ASP A 95 -1.64 -24.89 -0.26
CA ASP A 95 -2.67 -24.71 -1.29
C ASP A 95 -4.08 -24.80 -0.68
N GLU A 96 -4.29 -25.73 0.24
CA GLU A 96 -5.54 -25.89 0.99
C GLU A 96 -5.87 -24.63 1.80
N GLU A 97 -4.94 -24.19 2.65
CA GLU A 97 -5.13 -22.99 3.48
C GLU A 97 -5.37 -21.74 2.62
N TYR A 98 -4.67 -21.63 1.49
CA TYR A 98 -4.89 -20.54 0.55
C TYR A 98 -6.29 -20.58 -0.07
N THR A 99 -6.79 -21.75 -0.46
CA THR A 99 -8.16 -21.88 -1.00
C THR A 99 -9.21 -21.51 0.04
N GLU A 100 -9.09 -22.00 1.27
CA GLU A 100 -9.97 -21.64 2.37
C GLU A 100 -9.96 -20.14 2.62
N ARG A 101 -8.76 -19.55 2.68
CA ARG A 101 -8.59 -18.12 2.92
C ARG A 101 -9.21 -17.29 1.81
N ARG A 102 -9.09 -17.74 0.56
CA ARG A 102 -9.71 -17.12 -0.61
C ARG A 102 -11.23 -17.20 -0.56
N LEU A 103 -11.78 -18.36 -0.19
CA LEU A 103 -13.23 -18.54 -0.03
C LEU A 103 -13.79 -17.64 1.08
N GLN A 104 -13.10 -17.58 2.23
CA GLN A 104 -13.47 -16.70 3.34
C GLN A 104 -13.52 -15.23 2.90
N ARG A 105 -12.51 -14.77 2.16
CA ARG A 105 -12.51 -13.41 1.63
C ARG A 105 -13.65 -13.19 0.64
N GLN A 106 -13.92 -14.15 -0.23
CA GLN A 106 -15.03 -14.04 -1.19
C GLN A 106 -16.36 -13.90 -0.46
N ALA A 107 -16.60 -14.71 0.58
CA ALA A 107 -17.79 -14.59 1.42
C ALA A 107 -17.91 -13.19 2.08
N GLN A 108 -16.80 -12.62 2.54
CA GLN A 108 -16.77 -11.25 3.09
C GLN A 108 -17.06 -10.17 2.04
N ILE A 109 -16.64 -10.38 0.80
CA ILE A 109 -16.97 -9.49 -0.34
C ILE A 109 -18.46 -9.60 -0.67
N ASP A 110 -18.99 -10.83 -0.73
CA ASP A 110 -20.39 -11.09 -1.06
C ASP A 110 -21.33 -10.56 0.04
N ALA A 111 -20.90 -10.63 1.31
CA ALA A 111 -21.57 -10.00 2.45
C ALA A 111 -21.47 -8.46 2.46
N GLY A 112 -20.62 -7.88 1.60
CA GLY A 112 -20.40 -6.43 1.52
C GLY A 112 -19.51 -5.84 2.63
N GLU A 113 -18.86 -6.67 3.46
CA GLU A 113 -17.95 -6.22 4.51
C GLU A 113 -16.64 -5.67 3.94
N ILE A 114 -16.21 -6.20 2.79
CA ILE A 114 -15.02 -5.75 2.07
C ILE A 114 -15.46 -5.07 0.77
N GLU A 115 -15.23 -3.76 0.70
CA GLU A 115 -15.39 -3.03 -0.57
C GLU A 115 -14.39 -3.53 -1.60
N TRP A 116 -14.90 -4.08 -2.71
CA TRP A 116 -14.08 -4.40 -3.86
C TRP A 116 -13.43 -3.12 -4.40
N LYS A 117 -12.10 -3.05 -4.40
CA LYS A 117 -11.38 -1.96 -5.07
C LYS A 117 -11.67 -2.03 -6.56
N ARG A 118 -12.59 -1.19 -7.04
CA ARG A 118 -12.82 -1.05 -8.48
C ARG A 118 -11.51 -0.69 -9.15
N LYS A 119 -11.10 -1.51 -10.12
CA LYS A 119 -9.96 -1.20 -10.98
C LYS A 119 -10.25 0.16 -11.61
N ARG A 120 -9.35 1.13 -11.41
CA ARG A 120 -9.50 2.44 -12.03
C ARG A 120 -9.63 2.23 -13.54
N LEU A 121 -10.71 2.74 -14.11
CA LEU A 121 -10.86 2.78 -15.56
C LEU A 121 -9.69 3.56 -16.13
N LYS A 122 -9.18 3.12 -17.30
CA LYS A 122 -8.24 3.93 -18.05
C LYS A 122 -8.90 5.28 -18.30
N ARG A 123 -8.14 6.35 -18.11
CA ARG A 123 -8.62 7.68 -18.45
C ARG A 123 -8.95 7.71 -19.95
N VAL A 124 -9.94 8.50 -20.34
CA VAL A 124 -10.35 8.63 -21.75
C VAL A 124 -9.19 9.07 -22.65
N ASP A 125 -8.29 9.90 -22.11
CA ASP A 125 -7.08 10.41 -22.77
C ASP A 125 -5.86 9.48 -22.62
N SER A 126 -6.01 8.30 -22.02
CA SER A 126 -4.90 7.38 -21.75
C SER A 126 -4.33 6.79 -23.04
N GLY A 127 -3.14 7.23 -23.44
CA GLY A 127 -2.46 6.81 -24.67
C GLY A 127 -2.46 7.91 -25.74
N GLU A 128 -3.18 9.00 -25.52
CA GLU A 128 -3.07 10.18 -26.38
C GLU A 128 -1.79 10.95 -26.03
N SER A 129 -1.01 11.29 -27.07
CA SER A 129 0.16 12.15 -26.92
C SER A 129 -0.29 13.51 -26.40
N ARG A 130 0.12 13.84 -25.17
CA ARG A 130 0.01 15.21 -24.68
C ARG A 130 0.75 16.15 -25.65
N PRO A 131 0.17 17.30 -26.03
CA PRO A 131 0.89 18.24 -26.86
C PRO A 131 2.18 18.66 -26.14
N GLN A 132 3.33 18.37 -26.74
CA GLN A 132 4.61 18.87 -26.23
C GLN A 132 4.61 20.39 -26.33
N ALA A 133 4.84 21.07 -25.21
CA ALA A 133 5.21 22.48 -25.23
C ALA A 133 6.61 22.58 -25.85
N GLN A 134 6.71 23.09 -27.07
CA GLN A 134 8.01 23.41 -27.66
C GLN A 134 8.54 24.69 -27.01
N ILE A 135 9.71 24.59 -26.39
CA ILE A 135 10.49 25.76 -25.96
C ILE A 135 11.04 26.39 -27.24
N GLY A 136 10.63 27.62 -27.54
CA GLY A 136 11.18 28.36 -28.68
C GLY A 136 12.67 28.69 -28.48
N PRO A 137 13.39 29.08 -29.54
CA PRO A 137 14.84 29.32 -29.51
C PRO A 137 15.29 30.36 -28.46
N ASP A 138 14.40 31.27 -28.06
CA ASP A 138 14.72 32.43 -27.21
C ASP A 138 14.21 32.31 -25.76
N GLY A 139 13.82 31.12 -25.28
CA GLY A 139 13.36 30.91 -23.89
C GLY A 139 12.09 31.69 -23.48
N GLY A 140 11.50 32.46 -24.40
CA GLY A 140 10.32 33.28 -24.17
C GLY A 140 9.03 32.47 -24.21
N LYS A 141 8.30 32.46 -23.09
CA LYS A 141 6.94 31.91 -22.97
C LYS A 141 5.97 32.66 -23.89
N ARG A 142 5.87 32.28 -25.16
CA ARG A 142 4.76 32.69 -26.05
C ARG A 142 3.93 31.46 -26.42
N ARG A 143 2.63 31.59 -26.21
CA ARG A 143 1.58 30.57 -26.35
C ARG A 143 1.54 30.08 -27.80
N PHE A 144 1.96 28.85 -28.07
CA PHE A 144 1.92 28.28 -29.41
C PHE A 144 0.58 27.63 -29.75
N ARG A 145 0.30 27.63 -31.07
CA ARG A 145 -0.92 27.23 -31.75
C ARG A 145 -1.36 25.81 -31.41
N TYR A 146 -2.68 25.65 -31.30
CA TYR A 146 -3.37 24.38 -31.09
C TYR A 146 -2.90 23.28 -32.06
N ARG A 147 -2.43 22.15 -31.53
CA ARG A 147 -2.59 20.87 -32.22
C ARG A 147 -3.98 20.37 -31.89
N VAL A 148 -4.85 20.31 -32.90
CA VAL A 148 -6.20 19.76 -32.77
C VAL A 148 -6.07 18.30 -32.38
N THR A 149 -6.45 17.96 -31.15
CA THR A 149 -6.73 16.59 -30.77
C THR A 149 -7.89 16.10 -31.64
N LYS A 150 -7.72 15.00 -32.38
CA LYS A 150 -8.77 14.42 -33.23
C LYS A 150 -9.94 13.83 -32.43
N THR A 151 -10.03 14.09 -31.13
CA THR A 151 -11.14 13.67 -30.28
C THR A 151 -12.20 14.77 -30.23
N PRO A 152 -13.44 14.50 -30.71
CA PRO A 152 -14.52 15.49 -30.74
C PRO A 152 -14.94 15.98 -29.34
N ALA A 153 -14.58 15.26 -28.28
CA ALA A 153 -14.87 15.60 -26.89
C ALA A 153 -14.20 16.90 -26.38
N TYR A 154 -13.22 17.46 -27.10
CA TYR A 154 -12.47 18.65 -26.69
C TYR A 154 -12.71 19.89 -27.56
N VAL A 155 -13.59 19.81 -28.55
CA VAL A 155 -14.04 20.98 -29.32
C VAL A 155 -15.16 21.66 -28.54
N ARG A 156 -14.87 22.77 -27.85
CA ARG A 156 -15.93 23.65 -27.33
C ARG A 156 -16.56 24.39 -28.50
N CYS A 157 -17.88 24.27 -28.65
CA CYS A 157 -18.70 25.10 -29.52
C CYS A 157 -18.57 26.58 -29.16
#